data_AF-A0A9X3MYH3-F1
#
_entry.id   AF-A0A9X3MYH3-F1
#
_cell.length_a   1.000
_cell.length_b   1.000
_cell.length_c   1.000
_cell.angle_alpha   90.00
_cell.angle_beta   90.00
_cell.angle_gamma   90.00
#
_symmetry.space_group_name_H-M   'P 1'
#
loop_
_entity.id
_entity.type
_entity.pdbx_description
1 polymer ?
#
loop_
_entity_poly.entity_id
_entity_poly.type
_entity_poly.pdbx_seq_one_letter_code
_entity_poly.pdbx_strand_id
1 'polypeptide(L)'
;MSAHDLRSLLDGVPDTWEIVLRRDRGWSPVLHAWRDAAEEAAAAFAYWSTRPGDVIAYAAYRAAQDREDAAQDAVAQTQTSLTSVS
;
A
#
# COMPACT_ATOMS: atom_id res chain seq x y z
N MET A 1 -21.46 -30.97 -9.41
CA MET A 1 -22.25 -29.80 -9.81
C MET A 1 -21.94 -29.48 -11.24
N SER A 2 -22.96 -29.37 -12.10
CA SER A 2 -22.78 -28.99 -13.50
C SER A 2 -22.82 -27.47 -13.65
N ALA A 3 -22.27 -26.97 -14.77
CA ALA A 3 -22.37 -25.55 -15.12
C ALA A 3 -23.83 -25.08 -15.26
N HIS A 4 -24.75 -26.00 -15.58
CA HIS A 4 -26.17 -25.70 -15.70
C HIS A 4 -26.82 -25.43 -14.34
N ASP A 5 -26.44 -26.21 -13.32
CA ASP A 5 -26.92 -26.04 -11.94
C ASP A 5 -26.42 -24.71 -11.36
N LEU A 6 -25.15 -24.35 -11.63
CA LEU A 6 -24.57 -23.09 -11.19
C LEU A 6 -25.31 -21.90 -11.82
N ARG A 7 -25.61 -21.96 -13.11
CA ARG A 7 -26.33 -20.91 -13.82
C ARG A 7 -27.75 -20.74 -13.30
N SER A 8 -28.44 -21.85 -13.00
CA SER A 8 -29.79 -21.80 -12.42
C SER A 8 -29.81 -21.19 -11.01
N LEU A 9 -28.73 -21.33 -10.24
CA LEU A 9 -28.60 -20.72 -8.92
C LEU A 9 -28.30 -19.22 -9.00
N LEU A 10 -27.54 -18.79 -10.01
CA LEU A 10 -27.16 -17.39 -10.20
C LEU A 10 -28.26 -16.54 -10.83
N ASP A 11 -29.19 -17.13 -11.58
CA ASP A 11 -30.30 -16.43 -12.27
C ASP A 11 -31.26 -15.71 -11.31
N GLY A 12 -31.31 -16.13 -10.04
CA GLY A 12 -32.12 -15.51 -8.99
C GLY A 12 -31.40 -14.46 -8.15
N VAL A 13 -30.11 -14.20 -8.40
CA VAL A 13 -29.32 -13.24 -7.63
C VAL A 13 -29.44 -11.87 -8.30
N PRO A 14 -30.10 -10.87 -7.67
CA PRO A 14 -30.19 -9.54 -8.23
C PRO A 14 -28.78 -8.93 -8.34
N ASP A 15 -28.45 -8.40 -9.52
CA ASP A 15 -27.20 -7.68 -9.74
C ASP A 15 -27.27 -6.36 -8.96
N THR A 16 -26.59 -6.31 -7.81
CA THR A 16 -26.61 -5.16 -6.90
C THR A 16 -25.76 -3.99 -7.39
N TRP A 17 -25.05 -4.13 -8.52
CA TRP A 17 -24.11 -3.12 -9.05
C TRP A 17 -23.00 -2.72 -8.07
N GLU A 18 -22.81 -3.49 -7.00
CA GLU A 18 -21.80 -3.24 -5.99
C GLU A 18 -20.48 -3.89 -6.40
N ILE A 19 -19.42 -3.08 -6.44
CA ILE A 19 -18.06 -3.60 -6.65
C ILE A 19 -17.56 -4.16 -5.31
N VAL A 20 -17.64 -5.48 -5.15
CA VAL A 20 -17.10 -6.17 -3.97
C VAL A 20 -15.57 -6.29 -4.11
N LEU A 21 -14.85 -5.36 -3.49
CA LEU A 21 -13.39 -5.43 -3.37
C LEU A 21 -13.01 -6.47 -2.29
N ARG A 22 -12.75 -7.71 -2.72
CA ARG A 22 -12.19 -8.74 -1.82
C ARG A 22 -10.71 -8.45 -1.61
N ARG A 23 -10.36 -7.83 -0.49
CA ARG A 23 -8.97 -7.69 -0.03
C ARG A 23 -8.57 -8.89 0.81
N ASP A 24 -7.36 -9.37 0.57
CA ASP A 24 -6.76 -10.44 1.37
C ASP A 24 -6.66 -10.01 2.85
N ARG A 25 -6.79 -10.94 3.80
CA ARG A 25 -6.74 -10.62 5.24
C ARG A 25 -5.41 -10.03 5.68
N GLY A 26 -4.34 -10.23 4.90
CA GLY A 26 -3.02 -9.62 5.14
C GLY A 26 -2.81 -8.27 4.44
N TRP A 27 -3.78 -7.78 3.67
CA TRP A 27 -3.64 -6.52 2.94
C TRP A 27 -3.78 -5.33 3.91
N SER A 28 -2.77 -4.47 3.94
CA SER A 28 -2.78 -3.23 4.74
C SER A 28 -2.48 -2.03 3.85
N PRO A 29 -3.36 -1.02 3.79
CA PRO A 29 -3.13 0.19 3.01
C PRO A 29 -1.91 0.95 3.49
N VAL A 30 -1.69 0.95 4.82
CA VAL A 30 -0.59 1.68 5.45
C VAL A 30 0.74 1.00 5.15
N LEU A 31 0.78 -0.34 5.13
CA LEU A 31 1.98 -1.09 4.71
C LEU A 31 2.28 -0.88 3.23
N HIS A 32 1.26 -0.82 2.37
CA HIS A 32 1.48 -0.53 0.96
C HIS A 32 2.01 0.89 0.74
N ALA A 33 1.42 1.89 1.41
CA ALA A 33 1.88 3.26 1.34
C ALA A 33 3.33 3.42 1.84
N TRP A 34 3.70 2.71 2.91
CA TRP A 34 5.08 2.67 3.39
C TRP A 34 6.03 2.03 2.37
N ARG A 35 5.65 0.92 1.74
CA ARG A 35 6.49 0.27 0.71
C ARG A 35 6.72 1.18 -0.49
N ASP A 36 5.68 1.83 -0.99
CA ASP A 36 5.80 2.78 -2.11
C ASP A 36 6.74 3.94 -1.74
N ALA A 37 6.61 4.49 -0.53
CA ALA A 37 7.49 5.56 -0.04
C ALA A 37 8.96 5.10 0.12
N ALA A 38 9.18 3.89 0.63
CA ALA A 38 10.51 3.29 0.78
C ALA A 38 11.17 3.02 -0.59
N GLU A 39 10.40 2.54 -1.57
CA GLU A 39 10.86 2.35 -2.95
C GLU A 39 11.24 3.70 -3.60
N GLU A 40 10.44 4.75 -3.39
CA GLU A 40 10.74 6.10 -3.88
C GLU A 40 12.01 6.68 -3.24
N ALA A 41 12.17 6.52 -1.92
CA ALA A 41 13.37 6.94 -1.20
C ALA A 41 14.64 6.23 -1.70
N ALA A 42 14.56 4.91 -1.91
CA ALA A 42 15.65 4.12 -2.46
C ALA A 42 16.01 4.54 -3.90
N ALA A 43 15.02 4.82 -4.74
CA ALA A 43 15.23 5.31 -6.09
C ALA A 43 15.88 6.70 -6.11
N ALA A 44 15.43 7.61 -5.24
CA ALA A 44 15.99 8.95 -5.11
C ALA A 44 17.43 8.91 -4.58
N PHE A 45 17.73 8.01 -3.63
CA PHE A 45 19.09 7.77 -3.14
C PHE A 45 20.01 7.27 -4.24
N ALA A 46 19.57 6.25 -4.98
CA ALA A 46 20.33 5.70 -6.10
C ALA A 46 20.64 6.80 -7.14
N TYR A 47 19.64 7.61 -7.49
CA TYR A 47 19.84 8.75 -8.39
C TYR A 47 20.89 9.74 -7.87
N TRP A 48 20.75 10.21 -6.63
CA TRP A 48 21.72 11.13 -6.02
C TRP A 48 23.13 10.53 -5.95
N SER A 49 23.25 9.24 -5.61
CA SER A 49 24.56 8.56 -5.54
C SER A 49 25.31 8.54 -6.86
N THR A 50 24.60 8.58 -8.00
CA THR A 50 25.24 8.69 -9.33
C THR A 50 25.69 10.13 -9.67
N ARG A 51 25.31 11.12 -8.86
CA ARG A 51 25.56 12.55 -9.08
C ARG A 51 26.00 13.26 -7.79
N PRO A 52 27.19 12.91 -7.26
CA PRO A 52 27.70 13.56 -6.06
C PRO A 52 27.86 15.07 -6.27
N GLY A 53 27.30 15.86 -5.35
CA GLY A 53 27.32 17.33 -5.39
C GLY A 53 26.05 17.99 -5.96
N ASP A 54 25.11 17.21 -6.51
CA ASP A 54 23.81 17.74 -6.93
C ASP A 54 22.90 17.97 -5.72
N VAL A 55 22.76 19.24 -5.34
CA VAL A 55 21.96 19.70 -4.19
C VAL A 55 20.47 19.43 -4.40
N ILE A 56 19.98 19.47 -5.64
CA ILE A 56 18.57 19.22 -5.95
C ILE A 56 18.26 17.73 -5.81
N ALA A 57 19.16 16.87 -6.31
CA ALA A 57 19.04 15.43 -6.12
C ALA A 57 19.11 15.03 -4.63
N TYR A 58 19.98 15.67 -3.85
CA TYR A 58 20.05 15.46 -2.40
C TYR A 58 18.77 15.91 -1.68
N ALA A 59 18.23 17.09 -2.02
CA ALA A 59 16.98 17.59 -1.45
C ALA A 59 15.78 16.68 -1.79
N ALA A 60 15.72 16.15 -3.02
CA ALA A 60 14.70 15.20 -3.43
C ALA A 60 14.79 13.88 -2.67
N TYR A 61 16.00 13.35 -2.48
CA TYR A 61 16.24 12.18 -1.63
C TYR A 61 15.79 12.42 -0.18
N ARG A 62 16.17 13.55 0.42
CA ARG A 62 15.75 13.90 1.79
C ARG A 62 14.24 14.03 1.94
N ALA A 63 13.56 14.65 0.98
CA ALA A 63 12.10 14.74 1.00
C ALA A 63 11.41 13.37 0.85
N ALA A 64 11.99 12.44 0.08
CA ALA A 64 11.48 11.08 -0.03
C ALA A 64 11.72 10.28 1.26
N GLN A 65 12.88 10.42 1.89
CA GLN A 65 13.16 9.85 3.21
C GLN A 65 12.21 10.36 4.29
N ASP A 66 11.96 11.67 4.34
CA ASP A 66 11.04 12.23 5.33
C ASP A 66 9.61 11.67 5.16
N ARG A 67 9.21 11.30 3.93
CA ARG A 67 7.93 10.62 3.66
C ARG A 67 7.93 9.15 4.08
N GLU A 68 9.04 8.45 3.89
CA GLU A 68 9.24 7.07 4.38
C GLU A 68 9.11 7.02 5.91
N ASP A 69 9.80 7.93 6.61
CA ASP A 69 9.75 8.03 8.08
C ASP A 69 8.33 8.31 8.56
N ALA A 70 7.63 9.26 7.93
CA ALA A 70 6.23 9.55 8.26
C ALA A 70 5.29 8.35 8.01
N ALA A 71 5.53 7.58 6.95
CA ALA A 71 4.76 6.37 6.66
C ALA A 71 5.08 5.25 7.67
N GLN A 72 6.33 5.12 8.10
CA GLN A 72 6.76 4.17 9.12
C GLN A 72 6.10 4.47 10.47
N ASP A 73 6.02 5.74 10.86
CA ASP A 73 5.31 6.17 12.06
C ASP A 73 3.81 5.81 11.99
N ALA A 74 3.18 5.99 10.82
CA ALA A 74 1.79 5.61 10.61
C ALA A 74 1.57 4.08 10.72
N VAL A 75 2.52 3.27 10.23
CA VAL A 75 2.49 1.81 10.41
C VAL A 75 2.59 1.46 11.91
N ALA A 76 3.53 2.07 12.64
CA ALA A 76 3.73 1.81 14.06
C ALA A 76 2.50 2.20 14.92
N GLN A 77 1.86 3.33 14.60
CA GLN A 77 0.62 3.75 15.25
C GLN A 77 -0.52 2.75 14.98
N THR A 78 -0.67 2.31 13.73
CA THR A 78 -1.72 1.33 13.35
C THR A 78 -1.53 0.00 14.09
N GLN A 79 -0.29 -0.49 14.22
CA GLN A 79 0.00 -1.71 14.97
C GLN A 79 -0.27 -1.57 16.47
N THR A 80 0.07 -0.42 17.05
CA THR A 80 -0.18 -0.14 18.48
C THR A 80 -1.68 -0.03 18.79
N SER A 81 -2.47 0.56 17.89
CA SER A 81 -3.93 0.59 18.05
C SER A 81 -4.56 -0.81 17.99
N LEU A 82 -4.04 -1.70 17.13
CA LEU A 82 -4.53 -3.07 17.05
C LEU A 82 -4.22 -3.88 18.33
N THR A 83 -3.05 -3.67 18.93
CA THR A 83 -2.66 -4.38 20.16
C THR A 83 -3.33 -3.83 21.41
N SER A 84 -3.66 -2.53 21.46
CA SER A 84 -4.36 -1.91 22.60
C SER A 84 -5.85 -2.23 22.68
N VAL A 85 -6.46 -2.76 21.62
CA VAL A 85 -7.89 -3.09 21.53
C VAL A 85 -8.15 -4.59 21.81
N SER A 86 -7.09 -5.38 22.02
CA SER A 86 -7.15 -6.80 22.40
C SER A 86 -6.95 -6.99 23.90
#